data_AF-A0A7R9US28-F1
#
_entry.id   AF-A0A7R9US28-F1
#
_cell.length_a   1.000
_cell.length_b   1.000
_cell.length_c   1.000
_cell.angle_alpha   90.00
_cell.angle_beta   90.00
_cell.angle_gamma   90.00
#
_symmetry.space_group_name_H-M   'P 1'
#
loop_
_entity.id
_entity.type
_entity.pdbx_description
1 polymer ?
#
loop_
_entity_poly.entity_id
_entity_poly.type
_entity_poly.pdbx_seq_one_letter_code
_entity_poly.pdbx_strand_id
1 'polypeptide(L)'
;LARPPVRHSVRAMIHLDAGNRIVAETITSQLSSETRYAVDVTAADHNDVLYKVASDMGSTHLVLVSVFVPCFAEVIEQVGPGYLASRYGELLRPTAECGFSLSLLLDLDALAAATEARRAEVITLASCVRRDIEGAALWVCFGALLHRTPVAQP
;
A
#
# COMPACT_ATOMS: atom_id res chain seq x y z
N LEU A 1 -35.89 31.58 2.31
CA LEU A 1 -34.75 31.63 1.37
C LEU A 1 -34.13 30.24 1.31
N ALA A 2 -34.46 29.44 0.30
CA ALA A 2 -33.91 28.10 0.13
C ALA A 2 -32.54 28.19 -0.56
N ARG A 3 -31.52 27.59 0.06
CA ARG A 3 -30.15 27.53 -0.46
C ARG A 3 -30.13 26.56 -1.66
N PRO A 4 -29.54 26.93 -2.81
CA PRO A 4 -29.53 26.06 -3.98
C PRO A 4 -28.73 24.78 -3.71
N PRO A 5 -29.10 23.65 -4.35
CA PRO A 5 -28.38 22.39 -4.16
C PRO A 5 -26.94 22.53 -4.66
N VAL A 6 -26.01 22.01 -3.86
CA VAL A 6 -24.59 21.91 -4.22
C VAL A 6 -24.49 20.95 -5.41
N ARG A 7 -24.19 21.47 -6.60
CA ARG A 7 -23.83 20.64 -7.74
C ARG A 7 -22.40 20.13 -7.50
N HIS A 8 -22.27 18.93 -6.95
CA HIS A 8 -21.04 18.18 -7.12
C HIS A 8 -20.90 17.90 -8.62
N SER A 9 -19.94 18.56 -9.27
CA SER A 9 -19.44 18.08 -10.56
C SER A 9 -18.75 16.75 -10.26
N VAL A 10 -19.51 15.66 -10.27
CA VAL A 10 -18.95 14.32 -10.24
C VAL A 10 -18.26 14.19 -11.60
N ARG A 11 -16.95 14.46 -11.65
CA ARG A 11 -16.12 13.88 -12.71
C ARG A 11 -16.40 12.39 -12.65
N ALA A 12 -17.05 11.85 -13.67
CA ALA A 12 -17.34 10.43 -13.73
C ALA A 12 -16.00 9.68 -13.62
N MET A 13 -15.77 9.02 -12.49
CA MET A 13 -14.59 8.20 -12.27
C MET A 13 -14.85 6.86 -12.95
N ILE A 14 -14.46 6.78 -14.23
CA ILE A 14 -14.70 5.58 -15.05
C ILE A 14 -13.68 4.49 -14.72
N HIS A 15 -12.46 4.87 -14.32
CA HIS A 15 -11.41 3.94 -13.92
C HIS A 15 -11.35 3.82 -12.40
N LEU A 16 -11.17 2.59 -11.90
CA LEU A 16 -10.93 2.36 -10.49
C LEU A 16 -9.55 2.88 -10.09
N ASP A 17 -9.46 3.44 -8.88
CA ASP A 17 -8.18 3.81 -8.29
C ASP A 17 -7.38 2.55 -7.93
N ALA A 18 -6.06 2.63 -8.15
CA ALA A 18 -5.16 1.51 -7.87
C ALA A 18 -4.89 1.29 -6.37
N GLY A 19 -4.96 2.35 -5.58
CA GLY A 19 -4.67 2.34 -4.15
C GLY A 19 -5.93 2.37 -3.29
N ASN A 20 -5.84 1.81 -2.10
CA ASN A 20 -6.90 1.89 -1.12
C ASN A 20 -7.03 3.33 -0.59
N ARG A 21 -8.15 3.98 -0.90
CA ARG A 21 -8.39 5.39 -0.57
C ARG A 21 -8.45 5.64 0.94
N ILE A 22 -9.02 4.70 1.71
CA ILE A 22 -9.10 4.82 3.17
C ILE A 22 -7.69 4.83 3.78
N VAL A 23 -6.82 3.94 3.31
CA VAL A 23 -5.41 3.89 3.76
C VAL A 23 -4.70 5.19 3.42
N ALA A 24 -4.81 5.66 2.17
CA ALA A 24 -4.15 6.88 1.73
C ALA A 24 -4.61 8.12 2.52
N GLU A 25 -5.92 8.29 2.71
CA GLU A 25 -6.48 9.43 3.45
C GLU A 25 -6.14 9.35 4.95
N THR A 26 -6.11 8.15 5.54
CA THR A 26 -5.73 7.96 6.95
C THR A 26 -4.27 8.39 7.18
N ILE A 27 -3.34 7.95 6.34
CA ILE A 27 -1.92 8.33 6.44
C ILE A 27 -1.75 9.84 6.19
N THR A 28 -2.46 10.38 5.18
CA THR A 28 -2.44 11.82 4.88
C THR A 28 -2.93 12.64 6.08
N SER A 29 -3.99 12.19 6.75
CA SER A 29 -4.51 12.86 7.94
C SER A 29 -3.51 12.84 9.11
N GLN A 30 -2.86 11.71 9.37
CA GLN A 30 -1.80 11.61 10.39
C GLN A 30 -0.63 12.56 10.12
N LEU A 31 -0.21 12.68 8.85
CA LEU A 31 0.89 13.56 8.44
C LEU A 31 0.52 15.05 8.47
N SER A 32 -0.73 15.38 8.17
CA SER A 32 -1.22 16.77 8.15
C SER A 32 -1.56 17.31 9.54
N SER A 33 -1.69 16.43 10.54
CA SER A 33 -2.00 16.82 11.91
C SER A 33 -0.77 17.43 12.60
N GLU A 34 -0.95 18.58 13.24
CA GLU A 34 0.06 19.22 14.10
C GLU A 34 0.35 18.39 15.36
N THR A 35 -0.59 17.53 15.77
CA THR A 35 -0.46 16.65 16.94
C THR A 35 -0.58 15.19 16.55
N ARG A 36 0.28 14.33 17.10
CA ARG A 36 0.17 12.88 16.89
C ARG A 36 -0.95 12.32 17.75
N TYR A 37 -1.77 11.48 17.14
CA TYR A 37 -2.83 10.76 17.83
C TYR A 37 -2.79 9.28 17.46
N ALA A 38 -3.34 8.46 18.35
CA ALA A 38 -3.46 7.03 18.13
C ALA A 38 -4.47 6.77 17.01
N VAL A 39 -4.15 5.83 16.12
CA VAL A 39 -4.99 5.43 15.01
C VAL A 39 -5.16 3.92 15.03
N ASP A 40 -6.37 3.44 14.70
CA ASP A 40 -6.66 2.03 14.45
C ASP A 40 -7.83 1.96 13.46
N VAL A 41 -7.50 1.79 12.18
CA VAL A 41 -8.46 1.77 11.08
C VAL A 41 -8.31 0.46 10.34
N THR A 42 -9.42 -0.26 10.17
CA THR A 42 -9.50 -1.44 9.32
C THR A 42 -10.32 -1.13 8.08
N ALA A 43 -9.80 -1.51 6.91
CA ALA A 43 -10.44 -1.27 5.63
C ALA A 43 -10.39 -2.51 4.75
N ALA A 44 -11.52 -2.89 4.16
CA ALA A 44 -11.57 -3.89 3.12
C ALA A 44 -11.16 -3.29 1.76
N ASP A 45 -10.72 -4.15 0.86
CA ASP A 45 -10.49 -3.84 -0.54
C ASP A 45 -11.05 -4.99 -1.42
N HIS A 46 -10.86 -4.90 -2.73
CA HIS A 46 -11.24 -5.94 -3.67
C HIS A 46 -10.47 -7.25 -3.39
N ASN A 47 -11.00 -8.37 -3.89
CA ASN A 47 -10.35 -9.68 -3.79
C ASN A 47 -10.12 -10.16 -2.35
N ASP A 48 -11.04 -9.81 -1.44
CA ASP A 48 -11.01 -10.18 -0.02
C ASP A 48 -9.73 -9.71 0.71
N VAL A 49 -9.11 -8.65 0.21
CA VAL A 49 -7.96 -8.01 0.83
C VAL A 49 -8.39 -7.18 2.03
N LEU A 50 -7.61 -7.26 3.11
CA LEU A 50 -7.84 -6.51 4.34
C LEU A 50 -6.62 -5.66 4.67
N TYR A 51 -6.84 -4.37 4.88
CA TYR A 51 -5.86 -3.43 5.40
C TYR A 51 -6.15 -3.12 6.87
N LYS A 52 -5.08 -2.93 7.65
CA LYS A 52 -5.11 -2.32 8.97
C LYS A 52 -4.06 -1.22 9.04
N VAL A 53 -4.46 -0.03 9.47
CA VAL A 53 -3.58 1.12 9.73
C VAL A 53 -3.68 1.43 11.22
N ALA A 54 -2.62 1.13 11.96
CA ALA A 54 -2.62 1.30 13.41
C ALA A 54 -1.33 1.97 13.92
N SER A 55 -1.45 2.85 14.91
CA SER A 55 -0.29 3.36 15.64
C SER A 55 0.37 2.24 16.44
N ASP A 56 1.70 2.25 16.55
CA ASP A 56 2.41 1.30 17.40
C ASP A 56 2.03 1.51 18.88
N MET A 57 1.92 0.42 19.64
CA MET A 57 1.37 0.41 21.01
C MET A 57 2.16 1.28 22.00
N GLY A 58 3.40 1.65 21.67
CA GLY A 58 4.25 2.53 22.48
C GLY A 58 4.56 3.89 21.86
N SER A 59 4.11 4.16 20.61
CA SER A 59 4.46 5.39 19.91
C SER A 59 3.42 5.77 18.86
N THR A 60 2.76 6.91 19.05
CA THR A 60 1.87 7.52 18.06
C THR A 60 2.60 8.14 16.87
N HIS A 61 3.94 8.18 16.90
CA HIS A 61 4.78 8.64 15.80
C HIS A 61 5.05 7.53 14.78
N LEU A 62 4.88 6.27 15.18
CA LEU A 62 5.03 5.12 14.31
C LEU A 62 3.66 4.59 13.92
N VAL A 63 3.43 4.43 12.62
CA VAL A 63 2.19 3.86 12.07
C VAL A 63 2.53 2.60 11.30
N LEU A 64 1.85 1.51 11.65
CA LEU A 64 1.90 0.23 10.98
C LEU A 64 0.79 0.16 9.95
N VAL A 65 1.13 -0.17 8.71
CA VAL A 65 0.19 -0.50 7.63
C VAL A 65 0.33 -1.98 7.33
N SER A 66 -0.60 -2.80 7.82
CA SER A 66 -0.62 -4.25 7.64
C SER A 66 -1.66 -4.65 6.60
N VAL A 67 -1.31 -5.60 5.74
CA VAL A 67 -2.16 -6.03 4.62
C VAL A 67 -2.22 -7.55 4.57
N PHE A 68 -3.42 -8.08 4.52
CA PHE A 68 -3.70 -9.48 4.25
C PHE A 68 -4.13 -9.61 2.80
N VAL A 69 -3.41 -10.44 2.04
CA VAL A 69 -3.72 -10.78 0.66
C VAL A 69 -3.83 -12.30 0.54
N PRO A 70 -4.99 -12.84 0.13
CA PRO A 70 -5.23 -14.29 0.15
C PRO A 70 -4.18 -15.12 -0.60
N CYS A 71 -3.75 -14.66 -1.78
CA CYS A 71 -2.79 -15.37 -2.64
C CYS A 71 -1.31 -15.04 -2.34
N PHE A 72 -1.00 -14.37 -1.22
CA PHE A 72 0.33 -13.85 -0.96
C PHE A 72 1.43 -14.92 -1.01
N ALA A 73 1.21 -16.07 -0.36
CA ALA A 73 2.22 -17.12 -0.29
C ALA A 73 2.61 -17.65 -1.68
N GLU A 74 1.61 -17.91 -2.53
CA GLU A 74 1.79 -18.39 -3.90
C GLU A 74 2.55 -17.36 -4.75
N VAL A 75 2.21 -16.08 -4.61
CA VAL A 75 2.88 -14.99 -5.34
C VAL A 75 4.35 -14.88 -4.94
N ILE A 76 4.64 -14.84 -3.63
CA ILE A 76 6.01 -14.64 -3.12
C ILE A 76 6.93 -15.80 -3.48
N GLU A 77 6.42 -17.02 -3.51
CA GLU A 77 7.17 -18.17 -4.00
C GLU A 77 7.67 -17.97 -5.44
N GLN A 78 6.85 -17.36 -6.31
CA GLN A 78 7.20 -17.16 -7.72
C GLN A 78 8.13 -15.95 -7.96
N VAL A 79 7.95 -14.85 -7.23
CA VAL A 79 8.72 -13.61 -7.45
C VAL A 79 10.05 -13.61 -6.69
N GLY A 80 10.19 -14.49 -5.70
CA GLY A 80 11.39 -14.65 -4.90
C GLY A 80 11.59 -13.60 -3.79
N PRO A 81 12.56 -13.83 -2.89
CA PRO A 81 12.69 -13.10 -1.63
C PRO A 81 13.08 -11.62 -1.79
N GLY A 82 13.67 -11.23 -2.92
CA GLY A 82 14.12 -9.86 -3.17
C GLY A 82 13.02 -8.91 -3.66
N TYR A 83 11.89 -9.43 -4.12
CA TYR A 83 10.86 -8.62 -4.79
C TYR A 83 10.32 -7.52 -3.88
N LEU A 84 9.80 -7.89 -2.71
CA LEU A 84 9.20 -6.94 -1.77
C LEU A 84 10.21 -5.94 -1.21
N ALA A 85 11.43 -6.41 -0.89
CA ALA A 85 12.50 -5.55 -0.40
C ALA A 85 12.90 -4.50 -1.44
N SER A 86 12.93 -4.85 -2.73
CA SER A 86 13.23 -3.90 -3.81
C SER A 86 12.15 -2.82 -4.00
N ARG A 87 10.91 -3.11 -3.58
CA ARG A 87 9.75 -2.21 -3.75
C ARG A 87 9.54 -1.31 -2.54
N TYR A 88 9.63 -1.87 -1.34
CA TYR A 88 9.29 -1.17 -0.10
C TYR A 88 10.50 -0.72 0.69
N GLY A 89 11.69 -1.30 0.43
CA GLY A 89 12.94 -0.93 1.10
C GLY A 89 12.79 -0.95 2.63
N GLU A 90 13.20 0.15 3.26
CA GLU A 90 13.18 0.34 4.72
C GLU A 90 11.77 0.39 5.33
N LEU A 91 10.73 0.61 4.52
CA LEU A 91 9.36 0.59 5.01
C LEU A 91 8.93 -0.83 5.39
N LEU A 92 9.51 -1.85 4.74
CA LEU A 92 9.11 -3.24 4.94
C LEU A 92 9.57 -3.76 6.29
N ARG A 93 8.64 -4.24 7.11
CA ARG A 93 9.02 -4.94 8.33
C ARG A 93 9.60 -6.33 8.03
N PRO A 94 10.61 -6.78 8.80
CA PRO A 94 11.12 -8.15 8.69
C PRO A 94 10.07 -9.22 8.99
N THR A 95 9.10 -8.89 9.85
CA THR A 95 7.99 -9.77 10.23
C THR A 95 6.69 -8.99 10.14
N ALA A 96 5.69 -9.56 9.47
CA ALA A 96 4.35 -9.00 9.40
C ALA A 96 3.63 -9.06 10.76
N GLU A 97 2.64 -8.20 10.92
CA GLU A 97 1.67 -8.29 12.03
C GLU A 97 0.95 -9.65 11.98
N CYS A 98 0.66 -10.22 13.15
CA CYS A 98 -0.04 -11.49 13.23
C CYS A 98 -1.39 -11.43 12.50
N GLY A 99 -1.63 -12.40 11.61
CA GLY A 99 -2.84 -12.47 10.79
C GLY A 99 -2.76 -11.70 9.47
N PHE A 100 -1.65 -11.01 9.18
CA PHE A 100 -1.43 -10.28 7.94
C PHE A 100 -0.30 -10.89 7.11
N SER A 101 -0.32 -10.62 5.81
CA SER A 101 0.67 -11.12 4.85
C SER A 101 1.96 -10.28 4.88
N LEU A 102 1.81 -8.97 5.02
CA LEU A 102 2.89 -7.99 4.97
C LEU A 102 2.57 -6.81 5.87
N SER A 103 3.59 -6.20 6.47
CA SER A 103 3.44 -4.95 7.21
C SER A 103 4.51 -3.94 6.84
N LEU A 104 4.10 -2.68 6.68
CA LEU A 104 4.96 -1.53 6.48
C LEU A 104 4.98 -0.67 7.75
N LEU A 105 6.16 -0.22 8.16
CA LEU A 105 6.32 0.72 9.27
C LEU A 105 6.61 2.12 8.71
N LEU A 106 5.80 3.08 9.10
CA LEU A 106 5.92 4.48 8.73
C LEU A 106 6.33 5.30 9.94
N ASP A 107 7.47 5.98 9.84
CA ASP A 107 7.87 7.02 10.80
C ASP A 107 7.28 8.36 10.35
N LEU A 108 6.27 8.83 11.06
CA LEU A 108 5.54 10.05 10.71
C LEU A 108 6.40 11.31 10.86
N ASP A 109 7.39 11.31 11.75
CA ASP A 109 8.25 12.48 11.96
C ASP A 109 9.30 12.58 10.85
N ALA A 110 9.91 11.45 10.49
CA ALA A 110 10.79 11.38 9.33
C ALA A 110 10.05 11.77 8.04
N LEU A 111 8.80 11.32 7.87
CA LEU A 111 7.98 11.67 6.71
C LEU A 111 7.50 13.13 6.72
N ALA A 112 7.22 13.71 7.89
CA ALA A 112 6.88 15.13 8.01
C ALA A 112 8.07 16.03 7.63
N ALA A 113 9.30 15.63 7.97
CA ALA A 113 10.52 16.33 7.58
C ALA A 113 10.93 16.10 6.11
N ALA A 114 10.39 15.06 5.46
CA ALA A 114 10.72 14.73 4.07
C ALA A 114 10.12 15.73 3.06
N THR A 115 10.45 15.56 1.78
CA THR A 115 9.84 16.33 0.69
C THR A 115 8.39 15.88 0.43
N GLU A 116 7.56 16.76 -0.13
CA GLU A 116 6.20 16.39 -0.56
C GLU A 116 6.19 15.20 -1.53
N ALA A 117 7.16 15.14 -2.44
CA ALA A 117 7.30 14.04 -3.38
C ALA A 117 7.53 12.71 -2.65
N ARG A 118 8.40 12.70 -1.62
CA ARG A 118 8.66 11.49 -0.83
C ARG A 118 7.44 11.09 -0.01
N ARG A 119 6.72 12.04 0.60
CA ARG A 119 5.44 11.76 1.29
C ARG A 119 4.44 11.10 0.35
N ALA A 120 4.21 11.70 -0.81
CA ALA A 120 3.26 11.21 -1.80
C ALA A 120 3.62 9.81 -2.31
N GLU A 121 4.93 9.56 -2.54
CA GLU A 121 5.44 8.24 -2.91
C GLU A 121 5.12 7.19 -1.82
N VAL A 122 5.41 7.49 -0.56
CA VAL A 122 5.18 6.57 0.56
C VAL A 122 3.69 6.29 0.77
N ILE A 123 2.84 7.31 0.70
CA ILE A 123 1.38 7.16 0.74
C ILE A 123 0.90 6.25 -0.41
N THR A 124 1.46 6.43 -1.60
CA THR A 124 1.14 5.61 -2.77
C THR A 124 1.58 4.16 -2.57
N LEU A 125 2.81 3.93 -2.10
CA LEU A 125 3.33 2.58 -1.82
C LEU A 125 2.46 1.87 -0.78
N ALA A 126 2.15 2.53 0.33
CA ALA A 126 1.37 1.95 1.41
C ALA A 126 -0.08 1.64 1.01
N SER A 127 -0.70 2.47 0.16
CA SER A 127 -2.07 2.25 -0.31
C SER A 127 -2.17 1.26 -1.48
N CYS A 128 -1.09 1.03 -2.23
CA CYS A 128 -1.09 0.17 -3.42
C CYS A 128 -0.55 -1.25 -3.18
N VAL A 129 -0.37 -1.69 -1.94
CA VAL A 129 0.23 -2.99 -1.61
C VAL A 129 -0.48 -4.15 -2.31
N ARG A 130 -1.82 -4.16 -2.34
CA ARG A 130 -2.62 -5.15 -3.09
C ARG A 130 -2.17 -5.24 -4.54
N ARG A 131 -2.15 -4.11 -5.24
CA ARG A 131 -1.79 -4.04 -6.67
C ARG A 131 -0.39 -4.58 -6.90
N ASP A 132 0.56 -4.23 -6.04
CA ASP A 132 1.94 -4.66 -6.19
C ASP A 132 2.07 -6.18 -5.99
N ILE A 133 1.34 -6.78 -5.04
CA ILE A 133 1.33 -8.23 -4.83
C ILE A 133 0.60 -8.95 -5.97
N GLU A 134 -0.65 -8.62 -6.24
CA GLU A 134 -1.46 -9.31 -7.27
C GLU A 134 -0.87 -9.11 -8.68
N GLY A 135 -0.25 -7.96 -8.93
CA GLY A 135 0.43 -7.64 -10.19
C GLY A 135 1.82 -8.27 -10.32
N ALA A 136 2.39 -8.85 -9.26
CA ALA A 136 3.76 -9.35 -9.29
C ALA A 136 3.95 -10.53 -10.26
N ALA A 137 2.90 -11.32 -10.52
CA ALA A 137 2.94 -12.35 -11.56
C ALA A 137 3.27 -11.78 -12.95
N LEU A 138 2.76 -10.58 -13.27
CA LEU A 138 3.07 -9.92 -14.54
C LEU A 138 4.53 -9.49 -14.62
N TRP A 139 5.15 -9.14 -13.50
CA TRP A 139 6.59 -8.83 -13.45
C TRP A 139 7.43 -10.04 -13.85
N VAL A 140 7.10 -11.23 -13.33
CA VAL A 140 7.76 -12.50 -13.72
C VAL A 140 7.55 -12.79 -15.21
N CYS A 141 6.29 -12.73 -15.68
CA CYS A 141 5.98 -13.02 -17.08
C CYS A 141 6.66 -12.05 -18.05
N PHE A 142 6.66 -10.75 -17.75
CA PHE A 142 7.34 -9.76 -18.59
C PHE A 142 8.85 -9.91 -18.55
N GLY A 143 9.44 -10.24 -17.39
CA GLY A 143 10.85 -10.60 -17.29
C GLY A 143 11.21 -11.77 -18.22
N ALA A 144 10.42 -12.86 -18.18
CA ALA A 144 10.63 -14.01 -19.06
C ALA A 144 10.51 -13.65 -20.56
N LEU A 145 9.55 -12.78 -20.91
CA LEU A 145 9.38 -12.31 -22.30
C LEU A 145 10.53 -11.43 -22.78
N LEU A 146 11.11 -10.61 -21.91
CA LEU A 146 12.26 -9.76 -22.25
C LEU A 146 13.55 -10.56 -22.42
N HIS A 147 13.69 -11.66 -21.67
CA HIS A 147 14.90 -12.47 -21.64
C HIS A 147 14.85 -13.76 -22.47
N ARG A 148 13.88 -13.91 -23.40
CA ARG A 148 13.66 -15.12 -24.22
C ARG A 148 14.95 -15.93 -24.45
N THR A 149 15.13 -17.00 -23.69
CA THR A 149 15.91 -18.14 -24.17
C THR A 149 15.08 -18.74 -25.31
N PRO A 150 15.62 -18.92 -26.53
CA PRO A 150 14.87 -19.60 -27.57
C PRO A 150 14.49 -20.99 -27.04
N VAL A 151 13.20 -21.29 -27.04
CA VAL A 151 12.72 -22.66 -26.86
C VAL A 151 13.32 -23.44 -28.03
N ALA A 152 14.29 -24.31 -27.75
CA ALA A 152 14.72 -25.29 -28.74
C ALA A 152 13.46 -26.05 -29.16
N GLN A 153 13.05 -25.86 -30.41
CA GLN A 153 11.96 -26.64 -30.99
C GLN A 153 12.41 -28.10 -31.08
N PRO A 154 11.51 -29.07 -30.84
CA PRO A 154 11.82 -30.50 -30.93
C PRO A 154 12.27 -30.91 -32.33
#